data_AF-A0A7V1ZHX5-F1
#
_entry.id   AF-A0A7V1ZHX5-F1
#
_cell.length_a   1.000
_cell.length_b   1.000
_cell.length_c   1.000
_cell.angle_alpha   90.00
_cell.angle_beta   90.00
_cell.angle_gamma   90.00
#
_symmetry.space_group_name_H-M   'P 1'
#
loop_
_entity.id
_entity.type
_entity.pdbx_description
1 polymer ?
#
loop_
_entity_poly.entity_id
_entity_poly.type
_entity_poly.pdbx_seq_one_letter_code
_entity_poly.pdbx_strand_id
1 'polypeptide(L)'
;MSAGRGRSESGGGFSARAATGGRGGLGRLFLTEPPERPLSPERRRSTAGKILAFFRPYRLPIAVSLAAILVTSGLGLVNPFLLKLLIDDAIPSLDLSKLNLYVGLMIVVPIASGLIGVGQSYLNNVIGQSVMRDLRTALYAHLQRMPLRFFTETKTGEIQSRLANDVGGVQGVVTDTASSVASNLAVAISTILAMFVIDWRLTALSLGLLPFFMYLTLRVGRVRRAVSAETQRSLAEISAVTEETLS
;
A
#
# COMPACT_ATOMS: atom_id res chain seq x y z
N MET A 1 -77.69 -9.26 1.29
CA MET A 1 -78.96 -8.94 1.95
C MET A 1 -78.68 -8.15 3.23
N SER A 2 -79.40 -7.04 3.40
CA SER A 2 -79.54 -6.17 4.59
C SER A 2 -78.26 -5.51 5.14
N ALA A 3 -77.99 -4.22 4.92
CA ALA A 3 -78.73 -3.02 5.34
C ALA A 3 -78.90 -2.93 6.88
N GLY A 4 -78.19 -1.97 7.47
CA GLY A 4 -78.37 -1.46 8.83
C GLY A 4 -77.90 0.00 8.86
N ARG A 5 -78.84 0.92 9.06
CA ARG A 5 -78.76 2.37 8.83
C ARG A 5 -79.00 3.09 10.16
N GLY A 6 -78.31 4.21 10.39
CA GLY A 6 -78.65 5.23 11.39
C GLY A 6 -77.72 5.23 12.61
N ARG A 7 -77.34 6.37 13.20
CA ARG A 7 -77.82 7.75 13.03
C ARG A 7 -76.80 8.71 13.68
N SER A 8 -76.95 9.97 13.34
CA SER A 8 -76.14 11.15 13.64
C SER A 8 -75.96 11.49 15.12
N GLU A 9 -74.81 12.09 15.47
CA GLU A 9 -74.77 13.25 16.36
C GLU A 9 -73.85 14.35 15.82
N SER A 10 -74.35 15.55 16.01
CA SER A 10 -73.89 16.85 15.52
C SER A 10 -72.92 17.51 16.48
N GLY A 11 -72.05 18.36 15.93
CA GLY A 11 -71.73 19.65 16.56
C GLY A 11 -70.26 19.90 16.86
N GLY A 12 -69.77 21.04 16.38
CA GLY A 12 -68.74 21.79 17.09
C GLY A 12 -67.55 22.23 16.26
N GLY A 13 -67.57 23.50 15.85
CA GLY A 13 -66.43 24.39 16.15
C GLY A 13 -65.26 24.38 15.16
N PHE A 14 -65.30 25.35 14.26
CA PHE A 14 -64.13 25.91 13.61
C PHE A 14 -63.17 26.48 14.67
N SER A 15 -61.92 26.03 14.70
CA SER A 15 -60.82 26.88 15.15
C SER A 15 -59.52 26.50 14.42
N ALA A 16 -59.14 27.37 13.49
CA ALA A 16 -57.80 27.41 12.95
C ALA A 16 -56.84 27.83 14.06
N ARG A 17 -55.81 27.01 14.33
CA ARG A 17 -54.67 27.43 15.13
C ARG A 17 -53.39 26.96 14.43
N ALA A 18 -52.73 27.94 13.83
CA ALA A 18 -51.37 27.81 13.32
C ALA A 18 -50.43 27.37 14.46
N ALA A 19 -49.77 26.23 14.31
CA ALA A 19 -48.66 25.80 15.15
C ALA A 19 -47.37 25.93 14.33
N THR A 20 -46.75 27.10 14.47
CA THR A 20 -45.36 27.38 14.18
C THR A 20 -44.47 26.70 15.24
N GLY A 21 -43.39 26.04 14.80
CA GLY A 21 -42.21 25.78 15.63
C GLY A 21 -41.87 24.30 15.82
N GLY A 22 -40.68 23.89 15.37
CA GLY A 22 -40.07 22.62 15.76
C GLY A 22 -39.35 21.81 14.69
N ARG A 23 -38.95 22.38 13.55
CA ARG A 23 -37.99 21.73 12.63
C ARG A 23 -36.58 21.85 13.22
N GLY A 24 -36.12 20.82 13.93
CA GLY A 24 -34.75 20.79 14.42
C GLY A 24 -34.45 19.55 15.26
N GLY A 25 -34.30 18.39 14.62
CA GLY A 25 -33.97 17.17 15.37
C GLY A 25 -33.38 15.99 14.59
N LEU A 26 -33.29 16.06 13.25
CA LEU A 26 -32.84 14.91 12.43
C LEU A 26 -31.61 15.19 11.56
N GLY A 27 -31.15 16.44 11.46
CA GLY A 27 -30.00 16.82 10.61
C GLY A 27 -28.61 16.69 11.24
N ARG A 28 -28.50 16.18 12.48
CA ARG A 28 -27.21 16.08 13.20
C ARG A 28 -26.54 14.71 13.17
N LEU A 29 -27.17 13.69 12.57
CA LEU A 29 -26.61 12.33 12.58
C LEU A 29 -25.52 12.08 11.51
N PHE A 30 -25.29 13.03 10.60
CA PHE A 30 -24.30 12.97 9.52
C PHE A 30 -23.35 14.16 9.52
N LEU A 31 -22.99 14.69 10.70
CA LEU A 31 -21.81 15.55 10.78
C LEU A 31 -20.59 14.66 10.55
N THR A 32 -20.20 14.54 9.28
CA THR A 32 -18.84 14.21 8.87
C THR A 32 -17.89 14.99 9.76
N GLU A 33 -17.13 14.29 10.60
CA GLU A 33 -16.08 14.94 11.35
C GLU A 33 -15.19 15.71 10.35
N PRO A 34 -14.86 16.98 10.62
CA PRO A 34 -14.00 17.73 9.71
C PRO A 34 -12.70 16.95 9.49
N PRO A 35 -12.18 16.90 8.25
CA PRO A 35 -10.98 16.12 7.94
C PRO A 35 -9.88 16.47 8.93
N GLU A 36 -9.35 15.47 9.63
CA GLU A 36 -8.30 15.64 10.63
C GLU A 36 -7.19 16.54 10.05
N ARG A 37 -6.85 17.63 10.77
CA ARG A 37 -5.81 18.55 10.33
C ARG A 37 -4.51 17.76 10.11
N PRO A 38 -3.80 17.95 8.98
CA PRO A 38 -2.57 17.22 8.72
C PRO A 38 -1.59 17.40 9.88
N LEU A 39 -1.12 16.28 10.43
CA LEU A 39 -0.22 16.24 11.58
C LEU A 39 1.00 17.15 11.33
N SER A 40 1.40 17.91 12.36
CA SER A 40 2.63 18.71 12.31
C SER A 40 3.84 17.81 12.01
N PRO A 41 4.88 18.32 11.28
CA PRO A 41 6.03 17.53 10.86
C PRO A 41 6.73 16.81 12.03
N GLU A 42 6.79 17.45 13.19
CA GLU A 42 7.36 16.92 14.42
C GLU A 42 6.57 15.74 14.99
N ARG A 43 5.23 15.83 15.02
CA ARG A 43 4.36 14.72 15.45
C ARG A 43 4.45 13.53 14.51
N ARG A 44 4.53 13.74 13.20
CA ARG A 44 4.75 12.64 12.24
C ARG A 44 6.05 11.88 12.51
N ARG A 45 7.16 12.58 12.77
CA ARG A 45 8.45 11.94 13.10
C ARG A 45 8.37 11.15 14.40
N SER A 46 7.73 11.69 15.43
CA SER A 46 7.54 11.00 16.71
C SER A 46 6.71 9.72 16.56
N THR A 47 5.60 9.79 15.83
CA THR A 47 4.74 8.62 15.56
C THR A 47 5.45 7.57 14.72
N ALA A 48 6.17 7.99 13.66
CA ALA A 48 6.99 7.09 12.85
C ALA A 48 8.08 6.39 13.69
N GLY A 49 8.75 7.12 14.60
CA GLY A 49 9.74 6.55 15.50
C GLY A 49 9.17 5.50 16.46
N LYS A 50 7.95 5.71 16.95
CA LYS A 50 7.25 4.73 17.80
C LYS A 50 6.89 3.46 17.02
N ILE A 51 6.44 3.60 15.78
CA ILE A 51 6.14 2.46 14.91
C ILE A 51 7.43 1.70 14.56
N LEU A 52 8.51 2.40 14.21
CA LEU A 52 9.81 1.76 13.95
C LEU A 52 10.36 1.02 15.17
N ALA A 53 10.01 1.42 16.39
CA ALA A 53 10.44 0.73 17.59
C ALA A 53 9.91 -0.71 17.65
N PHE A 54 8.73 -1.01 17.08
CA PHE A 54 8.19 -2.36 16.99
C PHE A 54 9.03 -3.29 16.08
N PHE A 55 9.89 -2.74 15.22
CA PHE A 55 10.80 -3.52 14.37
C PHE A 55 12.12 -3.86 15.07
N ARG A 56 12.46 -3.20 16.19
CA ARG A 56 13.71 -3.47 16.94
C ARG A 56 13.93 -4.95 17.31
N PRO A 57 12.91 -5.71 17.76
CA PRO A 57 13.06 -7.13 18.06
C PRO A 57 13.44 -7.97 16.82
N TYR A 58 13.04 -7.51 15.63
CA TYR A 58 13.20 -8.21 14.35
C TYR A 58 14.46 -7.79 13.57
N ARG A 59 15.40 -7.08 14.21
CA ARG A 59 16.64 -6.60 13.57
C ARG A 59 17.49 -7.69 12.91
N LEU A 60 17.52 -8.89 13.49
CA LEU A 60 18.28 -10.03 12.96
C LEU A 60 17.64 -10.57 11.66
N PRO A 61 16.35 -10.93 11.64
CA PRO A 61 15.64 -11.26 10.40
C PRO A 61 15.76 -10.18 9.32
N ILE A 62 15.67 -8.90 9.69
CA ILE A 62 15.83 -7.78 8.76
C ILE A 62 17.27 -7.74 8.21
N ALA A 63 18.29 -7.93 9.04
CA ALA A 63 19.67 -7.98 8.58
C ALA A 63 19.91 -9.16 7.62
N VAL A 64 19.31 -10.32 7.89
CA VAL A 64 19.37 -11.49 7.00
C VAL A 64 18.69 -11.20 5.66
N SER A 65 17.53 -10.54 5.65
CA SER A 65 16.87 -10.17 4.39
C SER A 65 17.69 -9.15 3.60
N LEU A 66 18.30 -8.16 4.26
CA LEU A 66 19.22 -7.21 3.63
C LEU A 66 20.46 -7.91 3.06
N ALA A 67 21.04 -8.87 3.77
CA ALA A 67 22.16 -9.66 3.25
C ALA A 67 21.73 -10.49 2.03
N ALA A 68 20.54 -11.09 2.06
CA ALA A 68 19.99 -11.80 0.90
C ALA A 68 19.79 -10.87 -0.31
N ILE A 69 19.38 -9.61 -0.10
CA ILE A 69 19.28 -8.60 -1.18
C ILE A 69 20.65 -8.38 -1.83
N LEU A 70 21.70 -8.21 -1.02
CA LEU A 70 23.05 -7.99 -1.55
C LEU A 70 23.56 -9.19 -2.34
N VAL A 71 23.33 -10.41 -1.83
CA VAL A 71 23.70 -11.66 -2.51
C VAL A 71 22.94 -11.81 -3.82
N THR A 72 21.62 -11.66 -3.82
CA THR A 72 20.78 -11.81 -5.03
C THR A 72 21.06 -10.72 -6.06
N SER A 73 21.31 -9.48 -5.61
CA SER A 73 21.76 -8.39 -6.49
C SER A 73 23.10 -8.74 -7.14
N GLY A 74 24.03 -9.32 -6.36
CA GLY A 74 25.32 -9.89 -6.78
C GLY A 74 25.19 -11.00 -7.84
N LEU A 75 24.31 -11.97 -7.59
CA LEU A 75 24.01 -13.04 -8.53
C LEU A 75 23.34 -12.52 -9.80
N GLY A 76 22.54 -11.47 -9.70
CA GLY A 76 21.90 -10.81 -10.83
C GLY A 76 22.89 -10.24 -11.84
N LEU A 77 24.09 -9.82 -11.41
CA LEU A 77 25.13 -9.35 -12.32
C LEU A 77 25.85 -10.50 -13.03
N VAL A 78 25.84 -11.73 -12.50
CA VAL A 78 26.60 -12.84 -13.09
C VAL A 78 26.14 -13.12 -14.53
N ASN A 79 24.84 -13.06 -14.80
CA ASN A 79 24.29 -13.39 -16.11
C ASN A 79 24.77 -12.43 -17.24
N PRO A 80 24.70 -11.09 -17.12
CA PRO A 80 25.24 -10.20 -18.16
C PRO A 80 26.75 -10.35 -18.36
N PHE A 81 27.52 -10.66 -17.31
CA PHE A 81 28.94 -10.98 -17.47
C PHE A 81 29.15 -12.31 -18.20
N LEU A 82 28.40 -13.37 -17.86
CA LEU A 82 28.46 -14.64 -18.58
C LEU A 82 28.08 -14.48 -20.05
N LEU A 83 27.07 -13.66 -20.35
CA LEU A 83 26.69 -13.36 -21.73
C LEU A 83 27.83 -12.66 -22.48
N LYS A 84 28.52 -11.71 -21.83
CA LYS A 84 29.71 -11.07 -22.39
C LYS A 84 30.81 -12.10 -22.68
N LEU A 85 31.19 -12.92 -21.70
CA LEU A 85 32.23 -13.95 -21.88
C LEU A 85 31.83 -15.00 -22.94
N LEU A 86 30.54 -15.31 -23.04
CA LEU A 86 30.02 -16.23 -24.04
C LEU A 86 30.17 -15.67 -25.45
N ILE A 87 29.82 -14.39 -25.66
CA ILE A 87 29.91 -13.74 -26.97
C ILE A 87 31.36 -13.40 -27.35
N ASP A 88 32.15 -12.89 -26.39
CA ASP A 88 33.49 -12.35 -26.67
C ASP A 88 34.56 -13.46 -26.70
N ASP A 89 34.44 -14.50 -25.86
CA ASP A 89 35.45 -15.55 -25.75
C ASP A 89 34.97 -16.91 -26.31
N ALA A 90 33.81 -17.41 -25.86
CA ALA A 90 33.42 -18.80 -26.14
C ALA A 90 33.02 -19.03 -27.60
N ILE A 91 32.25 -18.11 -28.19
CA ILE A 91 31.83 -18.22 -29.61
C ILE A 91 33.03 -18.08 -30.55
N PRO A 92 33.91 -17.06 -30.43
CA PRO A 92 35.03 -16.89 -31.36
C PRO A 92 36.09 -17.99 -31.23
N SER A 93 36.30 -18.52 -30.03
CA SER A 93 37.27 -19.61 -29.79
C SER A 93 36.75 -21.01 -30.13
N LEU A 94 35.46 -21.15 -30.48
CA LEU A 94 34.78 -22.43 -30.75
C LEU A 94 34.96 -23.47 -29.63
N ASP A 95 35.20 -23.02 -28.39
CA ASP A 95 35.42 -23.87 -27.23
C ASP A 95 34.08 -24.32 -26.63
N LEU A 96 33.61 -25.48 -27.09
CA LEU A 96 32.34 -26.07 -26.64
C LEU A 96 32.30 -26.36 -25.14
N SER A 97 33.46 -26.55 -24.49
CA SER A 97 33.52 -26.82 -23.05
C SER A 97 33.20 -25.55 -22.26
N LYS A 98 33.81 -24.41 -22.63
CA LYS A 98 33.50 -23.10 -22.03
C LYS A 98 32.07 -22.67 -22.34
N LEU A 99 31.61 -22.92 -23.57
CA LEU A 99 30.24 -22.62 -23.97
C LEU A 99 29.22 -23.34 -23.08
N ASN A 100 29.37 -24.66 -22.91
CA ASN A 100 28.47 -25.46 -22.07
C ASN A 100 28.54 -25.04 -20.60
N LEU A 101 29.73 -24.69 -20.09
CA LEU A 101 29.90 -24.19 -18.73
C LEU A 101 29.16 -22.86 -18.51
N TYR A 102 29.34 -21.89 -19.41
CA TYR A 102 28.68 -20.58 -19.29
C TYR A 102 27.16 -20.70 -19.41
N VAL A 103 26.66 -21.46 -20.40
CA VAL A 103 25.23 -21.72 -20.55
C VAL A 103 24.67 -22.44 -19.32
N GLY A 104 25.38 -23.44 -18.79
CA GLY A 104 25.01 -24.12 -17.55
C GLY A 104 24.90 -23.17 -16.36
N LEU A 105 25.88 -22.28 -16.18
CA LEU A 105 25.84 -21.25 -15.13
C LEU A 105 24.71 -20.23 -15.35
N MET A 106 24.42 -19.85 -16.59
CA MET A 106 23.30 -18.96 -16.93
C MET A 106 21.93 -19.58 -16.57
N ILE A 107 21.83 -20.91 -16.42
CA ILE A 107 20.63 -21.59 -15.93
C ILE A 107 20.65 -21.74 -14.41
N VAL A 108 21.78 -22.22 -13.84
CA VAL A 108 21.89 -22.51 -12.41
C VAL A 108 21.80 -21.25 -11.55
N VAL A 109 22.43 -20.14 -11.98
CA VAL A 109 22.49 -18.92 -11.19
C VAL A 109 21.11 -18.28 -10.98
N PRO A 110 20.25 -18.11 -12.02
CA PRO A 110 18.89 -17.63 -11.82
C PRO A 110 18.03 -18.55 -10.94
N ILE A 111 18.20 -19.88 -11.06
CA ILE A 111 17.49 -20.84 -10.20
C ILE A 111 17.89 -20.63 -8.73
N ALA A 112 19.20 -20.57 -8.45
CA ALA A 112 19.69 -20.31 -7.11
C ALA A 112 19.22 -18.96 -6.56
N SER A 113 19.30 -17.90 -7.37
CA SER A 113 18.80 -16.57 -7.02
C SER A 113 17.29 -16.58 -6.73
N GLY A 114 16.51 -17.31 -7.53
CA GLY A 114 15.07 -17.49 -7.32
C GLY A 114 14.75 -18.22 -6.01
N LEU A 115 15.48 -19.28 -5.67
CA LEU A 115 15.31 -19.99 -4.41
C LEU A 115 15.63 -19.10 -3.20
N ILE A 116 16.71 -18.31 -3.28
CA ILE A 116 17.03 -17.31 -2.26
C ILE A 116 15.89 -16.27 -2.17
N GLY A 117 15.36 -15.82 -3.31
CA GLY A 117 14.24 -14.89 -3.38
C GLY A 117 12.97 -15.42 -2.72
N VAL A 118 12.66 -16.71 -2.88
CA VAL A 118 11.53 -17.35 -2.17
C VAL A 118 11.75 -17.34 -0.66
N GLY A 119 12.94 -17.74 -0.19
CA GLY A 119 13.27 -17.71 1.24
C GLY A 119 13.23 -16.30 1.83
N GLN A 120 13.72 -15.32 1.07
CA GLN A 120 13.67 -13.91 1.45
C GLN A 120 12.23 -13.39 1.52
N SER A 121 11.39 -13.73 0.54
CA SER A 121 9.96 -13.37 0.53
C SER A 121 9.24 -13.95 1.74
N TYR A 122 9.50 -15.22 2.05
CA TYR A 122 8.98 -15.86 3.26
C TYR A 122 9.42 -15.13 4.53
N LEU A 123 10.72 -14.81 4.66
CA LEU A 123 11.26 -14.11 5.82
C LEU A 123 10.64 -12.71 5.99
N ASN A 124 10.49 -11.96 4.90
CA ASN A 124 9.84 -10.64 4.91
C ASN A 124 8.38 -10.74 5.37
N ASN A 125 7.65 -11.75 4.89
CA ASN A 125 6.27 -12.01 5.34
C ASN A 125 6.20 -12.33 6.83
N VAL A 126 7.11 -13.19 7.33
CA VAL A 126 7.17 -13.53 8.76
C VAL A 126 7.45 -12.28 9.60
N ILE A 127 8.39 -11.43 9.19
CA ILE A 127 8.69 -10.16 9.87
C ILE A 127 7.44 -9.27 9.92
N GLY A 128 6.81 -9.02 8.77
CA GLY A 128 5.64 -8.15 8.67
C GLY A 128 4.47 -8.62 9.53
N GLN A 129 4.16 -9.92 9.47
CA GLN A 129 3.07 -10.51 10.27
C GLN A 129 3.39 -10.54 11.76
N SER A 130 4.65 -10.73 12.15
CA SER A 130 5.04 -10.73 13.56
C SER A 130 4.96 -9.34 14.18
N VAL A 131 5.44 -8.32 13.45
CA VAL A 131 5.28 -6.90 13.86
C VAL A 131 3.80 -6.53 13.96
N MET A 132 3.00 -6.98 12.99
CA MET A 132 1.56 -6.75 12.97
C MET A 132 0.87 -7.33 14.21
N ARG A 133 1.19 -8.58 14.54
CA ARG A 133 0.69 -9.25 15.75
C ARG A 133 1.01 -8.41 16.98
N ASP A 134 2.26 -7.99 17.15
CA ASP A 134 2.70 -7.25 18.34
C ASP A 134 2.00 -5.88 18.44
N LEU A 135 1.80 -5.20 17.31
CA LEU A 135 1.09 -3.93 17.25
C LEU A 135 -0.40 -4.10 17.62
N ARG A 136 -1.07 -5.13 17.10
CA ARG A 136 -2.45 -5.46 17.47
C ARG A 136 -2.55 -5.79 18.96
N THR A 137 -1.64 -6.60 19.49
CA THR A 137 -1.61 -6.95 20.93
C THR A 137 -1.45 -5.70 21.80
N ALA A 138 -0.53 -4.79 21.47
CA ALA A 138 -0.33 -3.55 22.20
C ALA A 138 -1.58 -2.65 22.16
N LEU A 139 -2.25 -2.57 21.00
CA LEU A 139 -3.44 -1.76 20.82
C LEU A 139 -4.64 -2.33 21.59
N TYR A 140 -4.85 -3.65 21.55
CA TYR A 140 -5.88 -4.31 22.37
C TYR A 140 -5.66 -4.10 23.86
N ALA A 141 -4.42 -4.26 24.35
CA ALA A 141 -4.09 -4.02 25.75
C ALA A 141 -4.35 -2.56 26.17
N HIS A 142 -4.19 -1.61 25.25
CA HIS A 142 -4.53 -0.21 25.51
C HIS A 142 -6.04 0.03 25.56
N LEU A 143 -6.80 -0.53 24.60
CA LEU A 143 -8.26 -0.41 24.57
C LEU A 143 -8.92 -0.97 25.83
N GLN A 144 -8.42 -2.10 26.35
CA GLN A 144 -8.95 -2.71 27.58
C GLN A 144 -8.78 -1.84 28.83
N ARG A 145 -7.85 -0.88 28.81
CA ARG A 145 -7.59 0.04 29.93
C ARG A 145 -8.29 1.40 29.78
N MET A 146 -9.04 1.59 28.70
CA MET A 146 -9.67 2.86 28.38
C MET A 146 -11.03 3.01 29.09
N PRO A 147 -11.39 4.21 29.57
CA PRO A 147 -12.66 4.43 30.27
C PRO A 147 -13.86 4.15 29.37
N LEU A 148 -14.95 3.63 29.98
CA LEU A 148 -16.20 3.26 29.28
C LEU A 148 -16.78 4.40 28.43
N ARG A 149 -16.54 5.66 28.85
CA ARG A 149 -16.98 6.87 28.13
C ARG A 149 -16.53 6.91 26.67
N PHE A 150 -15.33 6.40 26.38
CA PHE A 150 -14.83 6.31 25.00
C PHE A 150 -15.68 5.36 24.14
N PHE A 151 -16.10 4.24 24.71
CA PHE A 151 -16.90 3.24 24.00
C PHE A 151 -18.38 3.62 23.86
N THR A 152 -18.86 4.58 24.65
CA THR A 152 -20.21 5.15 24.48
C THR A 152 -20.27 6.27 23.44
N GLU A 153 -19.14 6.91 23.12
CA GLU A 153 -19.06 7.99 22.12
C GLU A 153 -18.66 7.47 20.72
N THR A 154 -18.00 6.31 20.61
CA THR A 154 -17.50 5.75 19.34
C THR A 154 -18.13 4.39 18.98
N LYS A 155 -18.58 4.23 17.73
CA LYS A 155 -19.17 2.95 17.24
C LYS A 155 -18.11 1.84 17.22
N THR A 156 -18.39 0.70 17.82
CA THR A 156 -17.46 -0.46 17.90
C THR A 156 -16.92 -0.93 16.53
N GLY A 157 -17.72 -0.82 15.46
CA GLY A 157 -17.30 -1.16 14.09
C GLY A 157 -16.24 -0.22 13.52
N GLU A 158 -16.20 1.04 13.94
CA GLU A 158 -15.18 2.00 13.53
C GLU A 158 -13.82 1.67 14.16
N ILE A 159 -13.83 1.21 15.42
CA ILE A 159 -12.62 0.75 16.13
C ILE A 159 -12.03 -0.48 15.43
N GLN A 160 -12.87 -1.45 15.03
CA GLN A 160 -12.42 -2.62 14.28
C GLN A 160 -11.87 -2.26 12.90
N SER A 161 -12.52 -1.33 12.18
CA SER A 161 -12.06 -0.85 10.87
C SER A 161 -10.70 -0.15 10.96
N ARG A 162 -10.52 0.77 11.92
CA ARG A 162 -9.22 1.44 12.16
C ARG A 162 -8.14 0.44 12.56
N LEU A 163 -8.47 -0.54 13.41
CA LEU A 163 -7.54 -1.59 13.83
C LEU A 163 -7.14 -2.54 12.70
N ALA A 164 -8.04 -2.85 11.77
CA ALA A 164 -7.73 -3.70 10.63
C ALA A 164 -7.00 -2.93 9.53
N ASN A 165 -7.55 -1.79 9.12
CA ASN A 165 -7.12 -1.04 7.93
C ASN A 165 -5.92 -0.15 8.19
N ASP A 166 -5.87 0.60 9.30
CA ASP A 166 -4.74 1.51 9.55
C ASP A 166 -3.49 0.72 9.92
N VAL A 167 -3.66 -0.34 10.72
CA VAL A 167 -2.58 -1.22 11.14
C VAL A 167 -2.08 -2.02 9.93
N GLY A 168 -2.99 -2.57 9.12
CA GLY A 168 -2.66 -3.19 7.82
C GLY A 168 -1.90 -2.24 6.88
N GLY A 169 -2.32 -0.98 6.78
CA GLY A 169 -1.64 0.04 5.99
C GLY A 169 -0.21 0.31 6.46
N VAL A 170 0.01 0.36 7.78
CA VAL A 170 1.35 0.49 8.36
C VAL A 170 2.24 -0.71 8.00
N GLN A 171 1.69 -1.93 7.96
CA GLN A 171 2.43 -3.14 7.54
C GLN A 171 2.97 -3.02 6.12
N GLY A 172 2.10 -2.67 5.17
CA GLY A 172 2.43 -2.64 3.75
C GLY A 172 3.45 -1.55 3.43
N VAL A 173 3.41 -0.43 4.16
CA VAL A 173 4.40 0.65 3.98
C VAL A 173 5.75 0.27 4.59
N VAL A 174 5.78 -0.26 5.81
CA VAL A 174 7.06 -0.46 6.52
C VAL A 174 7.74 -1.78 6.13
N THR A 175 6.99 -2.82 5.78
CA THR A 175 7.56 -4.12 5.44
C THR A 175 7.71 -4.27 3.94
N ASP A 176 6.61 -4.23 3.19
CA ASP A 176 6.62 -4.57 1.76
C ASP A 176 7.25 -3.48 0.92
N THR A 177 6.81 -2.23 1.13
CA THR A 177 7.30 -1.08 0.37
C THR A 177 8.77 -0.81 0.70
N ALA A 178 9.15 -0.77 1.98
CA ALA A 178 10.54 -0.51 2.36
C ALA A 178 11.50 -1.60 1.86
N SER A 179 11.14 -2.88 2.01
CA SER A 179 11.97 -4.00 1.54
C SER A 179 12.08 -4.00 0.01
N SER A 180 10.98 -3.72 -0.69
CA SER A 180 10.98 -3.62 -2.15
C SER A 180 11.82 -2.44 -2.64
N VAL A 181 11.73 -1.28 -1.99
CA VAL A 181 12.57 -0.12 -2.32
C VAL A 181 14.04 -0.43 -2.09
N ALA A 182 14.40 -1.04 -0.95
CA ALA A 182 15.78 -1.44 -0.67
C ALA A 182 16.30 -2.43 -1.71
N SER A 183 15.51 -3.44 -2.08
CA SER A 183 15.85 -4.43 -3.10
C SER A 183 16.02 -3.80 -4.47
N ASN A 184 15.07 -2.95 -4.88
CA ASN A 184 15.11 -2.28 -6.19
C ASN A 184 16.29 -1.32 -6.28
N LEU A 185 16.62 -0.61 -5.20
CA LEU A 185 17.81 0.24 -5.16
C LEU A 185 19.10 -0.58 -5.24
N ALA A 186 19.19 -1.70 -4.51
CA ALA A 186 20.35 -2.57 -4.58
C ALA A 186 20.56 -3.13 -6.00
N VAL A 187 19.50 -3.60 -6.64
CA VAL A 187 19.51 -4.07 -8.03
C VAL A 187 19.86 -2.94 -9.00
N ALA A 188 19.29 -1.75 -8.82
CA ALA A 188 19.57 -0.61 -9.69
C ALA A 188 21.04 -0.18 -9.58
N ILE A 189 21.55 -0.02 -8.35
CA ILE A 189 22.95 0.37 -8.09
C ILE A 189 23.90 -0.70 -8.64
N SER A 190 23.62 -1.98 -8.36
CA SER A 190 24.46 -3.06 -8.84
C SER A 190 24.47 -3.12 -10.37
N THR A 191 23.31 -3.00 -11.00
CA THR A 191 23.19 -3.00 -12.47
C THR A 191 23.96 -1.83 -13.09
N ILE A 192 23.80 -0.61 -12.57
CA ILE A 192 24.55 0.55 -13.06
C ILE A 192 26.06 0.34 -12.91
N LEU A 193 26.50 -0.23 -11.78
CA LEU A 193 27.90 -0.55 -11.55
C LEU A 193 28.41 -1.59 -12.57
N ALA A 194 27.67 -2.67 -12.83
CA ALA A 194 28.03 -3.64 -13.87
C ALA A 194 28.12 -3.01 -15.26
N MET A 195 27.11 -2.22 -15.64
CA MET A 195 27.11 -1.54 -16.94
C MET A 195 28.37 -0.66 -17.07
N PHE A 196 28.70 0.10 -16.03
CA PHE A 196 29.87 0.96 -16.01
C PHE A 196 31.20 0.18 -16.12
N VAL A 197 31.30 -0.98 -15.45
CA VAL A 197 32.45 -1.89 -15.55
C VAL A 197 32.57 -2.53 -16.93
N ILE A 198 31.45 -2.83 -17.60
CA ILE A 198 31.43 -3.42 -18.94
C ILE A 198 31.81 -2.38 -20.01
N ASP A 199 31.09 -1.25 -20.06
CA ASP A 199 31.38 -0.13 -20.97
C ASP A 199 30.75 1.17 -20.45
N TRP A 200 31.59 2.09 -19.98
CA TRP A 200 31.14 3.37 -19.42
C TRP A 200 30.52 4.33 -20.46
N ARG A 201 30.88 4.21 -21.76
CA ARG A 201 30.37 5.08 -22.83
C ARG A 201 28.94 4.71 -23.17
N LEU A 202 28.67 3.41 -23.34
CA LEU A 202 27.30 2.90 -23.56
C LEU A 202 26.41 3.13 -22.33
N THR A 203 26.99 3.03 -21.14
CA THR A 203 26.32 3.35 -19.88
C THR A 203 25.91 4.81 -19.79
N ALA A 204 26.82 5.74 -20.11
CA ALA A 204 26.52 7.18 -20.14
C ALA A 204 25.43 7.52 -21.16
N LEU A 205 25.47 6.91 -22.35
CA LEU A 205 24.42 7.06 -23.35
C LEU A 205 23.05 6.59 -22.82
N SER A 206 23.02 5.41 -22.20
CA SER A 206 21.80 4.81 -21.65
C SER A 206 21.22 5.60 -20.48
N LEU A 207 22.06 6.04 -19.55
CA LEU A 207 21.68 6.93 -18.45
C LEU A 207 21.19 8.30 -18.95
N GLY A 208 21.75 8.80 -20.06
CA GLY A 208 21.30 10.04 -20.70
C GLY A 208 19.88 9.98 -21.26
N LEU A 209 19.40 8.80 -21.70
CA LEU A 209 18.02 8.59 -22.15
C LEU A 209 17.03 8.49 -20.97
N LEU A 210 17.50 8.08 -19.78
CA LEU A 210 16.68 7.89 -18.59
C LEU A 210 15.86 9.13 -18.19
N PRO A 211 16.41 10.36 -18.07
CA PRO A 211 15.63 11.55 -17.73
C PRO A 211 14.53 11.87 -18.75
N PHE A 212 14.77 11.59 -20.04
CA PHE A 212 13.76 11.76 -21.09
C PHE A 212 12.56 10.83 -20.88
N PHE A 213 12.80 9.54 -20.61
CA PHE A 213 11.74 8.58 -20.30
C PHE A 213 11.05 8.92 -18.97
N MET A 214 11.81 9.32 -17.95
CA MET A 214 11.26 9.73 -16.66
C MET A 214 10.32 10.93 -16.82
N TYR A 215 10.71 11.92 -17.63
CA TYR A 215 9.86 13.06 -17.95
C TYR A 215 8.55 12.63 -18.62
N LEU A 216 8.61 11.74 -19.62
CA LEU A 216 7.41 11.24 -20.31
C LEU A 216 6.49 10.47 -19.36
N THR A 217 7.04 9.55 -18.57
CA THR A 217 6.28 8.75 -17.59
C THR A 217 5.63 9.65 -16.54
N LEU A 218 6.34 10.66 -16.03
CA LEU A 218 5.79 11.62 -15.06
C LEU A 218 4.65 12.44 -15.67
N ARG A 219 4.78 12.86 -16.93
CA ARG A 219 3.73 13.60 -17.65
C ARG A 219 2.48 12.74 -17.81
N VAL A 220 2.61 11.52 -18.32
CA VAL A 220 1.51 10.57 -18.48
C VAL A 220 0.87 10.26 -17.13
N GLY A 221 1.67 10.05 -16.08
CA GLY A 221 1.17 9.77 -14.73
C GLY A 221 0.39 10.92 -14.10
N ARG A 222 0.69 12.18 -14.45
CA ARG A 222 -0.12 13.35 -14.03
C ARG A 222 -1.46 13.39 -14.74
N VAL A 223 -1.47 13.16 -16.06
CA VAL A 223 -2.69 13.12 -16.86
C VAL A 223 -3.61 12.01 -16.36
N ARG A 224 -3.07 10.80 -16.18
CA ARG A 224 -3.84 9.66 -15.67
C ARG A 224 -4.44 9.93 -14.28
N ARG A 225 -3.70 10.58 -13.38
CA ARG A 225 -4.22 10.98 -12.06
C ARG A 225 -5.38 11.97 -12.16
N ALA A 226 -5.29 12.96 -13.06
CA ALA A 226 -6.37 13.92 -13.27
C ALA A 226 -7.63 13.23 -13.80
N VAL A 227 -7.48 12.33 -14.78
CA VAL A 227 -8.60 11.55 -15.32
C VAL A 227 -9.22 10.63 -14.26
N SER A 228 -8.41 9.90 -13.49
CA SER A 228 -8.93 9.03 -12.43
C SER A 228 -9.70 9.81 -11.35
N ALA A 229 -9.23 11.00 -10.99
CA ALA A 229 -9.93 11.86 -10.03
C ALA A 229 -11.30 12.30 -10.57
N GLU A 230 -11.39 12.61 -11.86
CA GLU A 230 -12.65 12.97 -12.50
C GLU A 230 -13.63 11.80 -12.56
N THR A 231 -13.16 10.61 -12.97
CA THR A 231 -13.97 9.39 -12.96
C THR A 231 -14.52 9.09 -11.56
N GLN A 232 -13.70 9.30 -10.52
CA GLN A 232 -14.11 9.04 -9.14
C GLN A 232 -15.17 10.04 -8.64
N ARG A 233 -15.14 11.30 -9.12
CA ARG A 233 -16.21 12.28 -8.87
C ARG A 233 -17.51 11.90 -9.55
N SER A 234 -17.47 11.56 -10.84
CA SER A 234 -18.69 11.15 -11.57
C SER A 234 -19.34 9.91 -10.97
N LEU A 235 -18.54 8.93 -10.52
CA LEU A 235 -19.06 7.75 -9.82
C LEU A 235 -19.73 8.11 -8.49
N ALA A 236 -19.17 9.05 -7.74
CA ALA A 236 -19.77 9.53 -6.50
C ALA A 236 -21.11 10.26 -6.74
N GLU A 237 -21.18 11.08 -7.79
CA GLU A 237 -22.42 11.79 -8.18
C GLU A 237 -23.52 10.80 -8.62
N ILE A 238 -23.20 9.83 -9.47
CA ILE A 238 -24.16 8.80 -9.90
C ILE A 238 -24.65 7.98 -8.70
N SER A 239 -23.75 7.64 -7.77
CA SER A 239 -24.11 6.91 -6.55
C SER A 239 -25.06 7.72 -5.67
N ALA A 240 -24.79 9.02 -5.50
CA ALA A 240 -25.64 9.92 -4.73
C ALA A 240 -27.05 10.05 -5.33
N VAL A 241 -27.17 10.25 -6.64
CA VAL A 241 -28.48 10.33 -7.33
C VAL A 241 -29.25 9.01 -7.22
N THR A 242 -28.55 7.87 -7.30
CA THR A 242 -29.18 6.55 -7.14
C THR A 242 -29.70 6.36 -5.71
N GLU A 243 -28.97 6.83 -4.71
CA GLU A 243 -29.39 6.77 -3.29
C GLU A 243 -30.58 7.71 -3.02
N GLU A 244 -30.56 8.93 -3.58
CA GLU A 244 -31.68 9.89 -3.48
C GLU A 244 -32.96 9.40 -4.18
N THR A 245 -32.86 8.61 -5.26
CA THR A 245 -34.02 8.13 -6.03
C THR A 245 -34.62 6.83 -5.50
N LEU A 246 -33.86 6.06 -4.71
CA LEU A 246 -34.32 4.81 -4.07
C LEU A 246 -34.82 5.00 -2.63
N SER A 247 -34.54 6.14 -2.00
CA SER A 247 -35.04 6.53 -0.66
C SER A 247 -36.35 7.32 -0.72
#